data_AF-A0A2V8YL89-F1
#
_entry.id   AF-A0A2V8YL89-F1
#
_cell.length_a   1.000
_cell.length_b   1.000
_cell.length_c   1.000
_cell.angle_alpha   90.00
_cell.angle_beta   90.00
_cell.angle_gamma   90.00
#
_symmetry.space_group_name_H-M   'P 1'
#
loop_
_entity.id
_entity.type
_entity.pdbx_description
1 polymer ?
#
loop_
_entity_poly.entity_id
_entity_poly.type
_entity_poly.pdbx_seq_one_letter_code
_entity_poly.pdbx_strand_id
1 'polypeptide(L)'
;MKLFPSHVEVPDDDPQVARVLVNRVRLERTRQFGACFLGWELWKHLELDRFFEQAVDDDPAEVAWSRVAAVLAINRLCAPGSELAVEERWYPATALDDLLEIAEGKINDTRLYRCLDRILPHKTKLEQHLKQRYGELFGAEFDVLLYDLTAPTWKERRRRIR
;
A
#
# COMPACT_ATOMS: atom_id res chain seq x y z
N MET A 1 -22.70 8.32 -11.79
CA MET A 1 -22.84 9.79 -11.92
C MET A 1 -22.79 10.14 -13.40
N LYS A 2 -23.86 10.72 -13.95
CA LYS A 2 -23.91 11.17 -15.35
C LYS A 2 -23.73 12.69 -15.37
N LEU A 3 -22.76 13.18 -16.15
CA LEU A 3 -22.47 14.62 -16.28
C LEU A 3 -23.17 15.16 -17.52
N PHE A 4 -23.99 16.20 -17.36
CA PHE A 4 -24.68 16.87 -18.47
C PHE A 4 -24.17 18.30 -18.65
N PRO A 5 -24.09 18.79 -19.91
CA PRO A 5 -23.85 20.19 -20.19
C PRO A 5 -24.93 21.09 -19.58
N SER A 6 -24.57 22.34 -19.25
CA SER A 6 -25.46 23.31 -18.58
C SER A 6 -26.73 23.70 -19.34
N HIS A 7 -26.83 23.35 -20.63
CA HIS A 7 -27.96 23.63 -21.52
C HIS A 7 -28.93 22.46 -21.69
N VAL A 8 -28.70 21.34 -21.00
CA VAL A 8 -29.59 20.17 -21.03
C VAL A 8 -30.55 20.25 -19.84
N GLU A 9 -31.85 20.26 -20.11
CA GLU A 9 -32.88 20.11 -19.08
C GLU A 9 -32.80 18.69 -18.50
N VAL A 10 -32.49 18.63 -17.20
CA VAL A 10 -32.41 17.39 -16.44
C VAL A 10 -33.83 17.01 -15.99
N PRO A 11 -34.24 15.73 -16.06
CA PRO A 11 -35.50 15.27 -15.47
C PRO A 11 -35.56 15.67 -13.99
N ASP A 12 -36.65 16.31 -13.57
CA ASP A 12 -36.85 16.61 -12.15
C ASP A 12 -36.96 15.27 -11.39
N ASP A 13 -36.21 15.14 -10.28
CA ASP A 13 -36.20 14.02 -9.33
C ASP A 13 -35.38 12.74 -9.64
N ASP A 14 -34.29 12.81 -10.42
CA ASP A 14 -33.30 11.70 -10.45
C ASP A 14 -32.14 11.95 -9.45
N PRO A 15 -32.02 11.19 -8.34
CA PRO A 15 -30.95 11.34 -7.36
C PRO A 15 -29.55 11.02 -7.91
N GLN A 16 -29.45 10.46 -9.12
CA GLN A 16 -28.17 10.19 -9.80
C GLN A 16 -27.69 11.32 -10.71
N VAL A 17 -28.44 12.43 -10.83
CA VAL A 17 -28.08 13.57 -11.66
C VAL A 17 -27.70 14.79 -10.84
N ALA A 18 -26.49 15.32 -11.09
CA ALA A 18 -25.99 16.54 -10.47
C ALA A 18 -25.75 17.62 -11.55
N ARG A 19 -26.27 18.83 -11.32
CA ARG A 19 -25.97 20.00 -12.18
C ARG A 19 -24.63 20.60 -11.74
N VAL A 20 -23.68 20.72 -12.67
CA VAL A 20 -22.32 21.23 -12.41
C VAL A 20 -22.08 22.50 -13.22
N LEU A 21 -21.62 23.56 -12.56
CA LEU A 21 -21.17 24.78 -13.22
C LEU A 21 -19.76 24.57 -13.77
N VAL A 22 -19.66 24.18 -15.05
CA VAL A 22 -18.39 23.83 -15.72
C VAL A 22 -17.33 24.94 -15.60
N ASN A 23 -17.74 26.21 -15.64
CA ASN A 23 -16.84 27.37 -15.49
C ASN A 23 -16.33 27.63 -14.06
N ARG A 24 -16.79 26.85 -13.08
CA ARG A 24 -16.34 26.89 -11.67
C ARG A 24 -15.74 25.57 -11.20
N VAL A 25 -15.61 24.57 -12.08
CA VAL A 25 -14.93 23.32 -11.75
C VAL A 25 -13.44 23.58 -11.55
N ARG A 26 -12.90 23.13 -10.43
CA ARG A 26 -11.48 23.15 -10.12
C ARG A 26 -11.01 21.74 -9.79
N LEU A 27 -9.84 21.38 -10.29
CA LEU A 27 -9.15 20.17 -9.89
C LEU A 27 -8.28 20.51 -8.69
N GLU A 28 -8.59 19.89 -7.56
CA GLU A 28 -7.81 20.04 -6.32
C GLU A 28 -7.28 18.66 -5.90
N ARG A 29 -6.11 18.63 -5.27
CA ARG A 29 -5.49 17.41 -4.73
C ARG A 29 -5.36 16.28 -5.76
N THR A 30 -4.80 16.56 -6.94
CA THR A 30 -4.52 15.52 -7.94
C THR A 30 -3.53 14.50 -7.37
N ARG A 31 -3.97 13.24 -7.28
CA ARG A 31 -3.23 12.14 -6.68
C ARG A 31 -3.03 10.99 -7.67
N GLN A 32 -1.94 10.26 -7.51
CA GLN A 32 -1.70 9.04 -8.26
C GLN A 32 -2.59 7.92 -7.72
N PHE A 33 -3.39 7.31 -8.62
CA PHE A 33 -4.31 6.22 -8.28
C PHE A 33 -3.87 4.89 -8.89
N GLY A 34 -3.58 4.85 -10.20
CA GLY A 34 -3.47 3.59 -10.94
C GLY A 34 -2.44 2.60 -10.39
N ALA A 35 -1.22 3.05 -10.11
CA ALA A 35 -0.16 2.19 -9.57
C ALA A 35 -0.49 1.68 -8.16
N CYS A 36 -1.00 2.56 -7.29
CA CYS A 36 -1.39 2.23 -5.92
C CYS A 36 -2.58 1.25 -5.88
N PHE A 37 -3.57 1.45 -6.74
CA PHE A 37 -4.70 0.55 -6.90
C PHE A 37 -4.25 -0.85 -7.35
N LEU A 38 -3.41 -0.92 -8.39
CA LEU A 38 -2.89 -2.21 -8.85
C LEU A 38 -2.05 -2.91 -7.77
N GLY A 39 -1.23 -2.16 -7.04
CA GLY A 39 -0.47 -2.68 -5.90
C GLY A 39 -1.38 -3.25 -4.80
N TRP A 40 -2.48 -2.57 -4.50
CA TRP A 40 -3.49 -3.02 -3.54
C TRP A 40 -4.26 -4.25 -4.02
N GLU A 41 -4.65 -4.32 -5.28
CA GLU A 41 -5.29 -5.51 -5.84
C GLU A 41 -4.34 -6.72 -5.81
N LEU A 42 -3.07 -6.52 -6.16
CA LEU A 42 -2.06 -7.58 -6.06
C LEU A 42 -1.89 -8.07 -4.62
N TRP A 43 -1.85 -7.15 -3.66
CA TRP A 43 -1.77 -7.46 -2.23
C TRP A 43 -2.92 -8.38 -1.77
N LYS A 44 -4.16 -8.09 -2.19
CA LYS A 44 -5.34 -8.91 -1.91
C LYS A 44 -5.33 -10.25 -2.66
N HIS A 45 -4.90 -10.28 -3.92
CA HIS A 45 -4.80 -11.54 -4.67
C HIS A 45 -3.78 -12.52 -4.07
N LEU A 46 -2.71 -11.98 -3.48
CA LEU A 46 -1.72 -12.74 -2.71
C LEU A 46 -2.20 -13.07 -1.28
N GLU A 47 -3.41 -12.67 -0.90
CA GLU A 47 -4.00 -12.85 0.44
C GLU A 47 -3.10 -12.30 1.56
N LEU A 48 -2.33 -11.25 1.25
CA LEU A 48 -1.44 -10.61 2.21
C LEU A 48 -2.20 -9.73 3.20
N ASP A 49 -3.36 -9.20 2.80
CA ASP A 49 -4.31 -8.52 3.67
C ASP A 49 -4.66 -9.40 4.88
N ARG A 50 -5.16 -10.62 4.62
CA ARG A 50 -5.55 -11.55 5.68
C ARG A 50 -4.36 -12.05 6.48
N PHE A 51 -3.24 -12.33 5.82
CA PHE A 51 -2.03 -12.79 6.49
C PHE A 51 -1.55 -11.76 7.52
N PHE A 52 -1.44 -10.48 7.12
CA PHE A 52 -0.94 -9.44 8.01
C PHE A 52 -1.96 -9.03 9.07
N GLU A 53 -3.26 -9.00 8.75
CA GLU A 53 -4.30 -8.80 9.76
C GLU A 53 -4.17 -9.82 10.90
N GLN A 54 -4.02 -11.10 10.57
CA GLN A 54 -3.87 -12.17 11.57
C GLN A 54 -2.50 -12.16 12.27
N ALA A 55 -1.46 -11.65 11.61
CA ALA A 55 -0.10 -11.73 12.13
C ALA A 55 0.26 -10.55 13.05
N VAL A 56 -0.25 -9.35 12.77
CA VAL A 56 0.23 -8.12 13.41
C VAL A 56 -0.86 -7.21 13.98
N ASP A 57 -2.14 -7.45 13.71
CA ASP A 57 -3.23 -6.59 14.21
C ASP A 57 -3.90 -7.08 15.51
N ASP A 58 -3.28 -8.03 16.22
CA ASP A 58 -3.73 -8.44 17.56
C ASP A 58 -3.68 -7.28 18.59
N ASP A 59 -2.80 -6.30 18.35
CA ASP A 59 -2.62 -5.10 19.18
C ASP A 59 -3.38 -3.90 18.57
N PRO A 60 -4.45 -3.40 19.21
CA PRO A 60 -5.25 -2.32 18.67
C PRO A 60 -4.43 -1.04 18.50
N ALA A 61 -4.31 -0.59 17.26
CA ALA A 61 -3.63 0.64 16.90
C ALA A 61 -4.58 1.58 16.14
N GLU A 62 -4.30 2.88 16.25
CA GLU A 62 -5.03 3.93 15.54
C GLU A 62 -5.07 3.71 14.01
N VAL A 63 -4.00 3.13 13.47
CA VAL A 63 -3.96 2.59 12.10
C VAL A 63 -3.47 1.16 12.23
N ALA A 64 -4.24 0.21 11.71
CA ALA A 64 -3.89 -1.20 11.68
C ALA A 64 -2.50 -1.41 11.06
N TRP A 65 -1.68 -2.28 11.66
CA TRP A 65 -0.32 -2.55 11.22
C TRP A 65 -0.31 -3.24 9.86
N SER A 66 -1.32 -4.07 9.56
CA SER A 66 -1.53 -4.65 8.23
C SER A 66 -1.65 -3.60 7.13
N ARG A 67 -2.38 -2.51 7.38
CA ARG A 67 -2.53 -1.39 6.46
C ARG A 67 -1.20 -0.64 6.27
N VAL A 68 -0.44 -0.44 7.34
CA VAL A 68 0.90 0.18 7.25
C VAL A 68 1.87 -0.72 6.47
N ALA A 69 1.80 -2.04 6.65
CA ALA A 69 2.60 -3.00 5.89
C ALA A 69 2.25 -2.94 4.38
N ALA A 70 0.97 -2.81 4.05
CA ALA A 70 0.53 -2.61 2.66
C ALA A 70 1.10 -1.32 2.06
N VAL A 71 1.10 -0.20 2.81
CA VAL A 71 1.73 1.06 2.36
C VAL A 71 3.21 0.86 2.01
N LEU A 72 3.97 0.21 2.89
CA LEU A 72 5.40 -0.05 2.69
C LEU A 72 5.63 -0.95 1.47
N ALA A 73 4.87 -2.04 1.32
CA ALA A 73 5.02 -2.96 0.21
C ALA A 73 4.67 -2.32 -1.14
N ILE A 74 3.55 -1.59 -1.21
CA ILE A 74 3.12 -0.88 -2.41
C ILE A 74 4.13 0.22 -2.77
N ASN A 75 4.69 0.93 -1.77
CA ASN A 75 5.77 1.87 -2.04
C ASN A 75 6.99 1.18 -2.69
N ARG A 76 7.42 0.03 -2.14
CA ARG A 76 8.56 -0.73 -2.69
C ARG A 76 8.31 -1.19 -4.12
N LEU A 77 7.06 -1.47 -4.49
CA LEU A 77 6.68 -1.85 -5.85
C LEU A 77 6.63 -0.66 -6.81
N CYS A 78 6.04 0.46 -6.40
CA CYS A 78 5.70 1.56 -7.30
C CYS A 78 6.75 2.67 -7.36
N ALA A 79 7.37 3.02 -6.23
CA ALA A 79 8.32 4.14 -6.13
C ALA A 79 9.25 3.92 -4.93
N PRO A 80 10.21 2.99 -5.03
CA PRO A 80 11.04 2.61 -3.91
C PRO A 80 11.84 3.81 -3.38
N GLY A 81 11.62 4.14 -2.11
CA GLY A 81 12.27 5.26 -1.43
C GLY A 81 12.63 4.93 0.02
N SER A 82 13.10 5.94 0.76
CA SER A 82 13.21 5.86 2.22
C SER A 82 11.85 6.10 2.87
N GLU A 83 11.67 5.64 4.10
CA GLU A 83 10.43 5.83 4.87
C GLU A 83 10.10 7.32 5.05
N LEU A 84 11.13 8.17 5.21
CA LEU A 84 10.97 9.63 5.19
C LEU A 84 10.42 10.15 3.85
N ALA A 85 10.92 9.63 2.72
CA ALA A 85 10.41 10.01 1.40
C ALA A 85 8.97 9.50 1.16
N VAL A 86 8.61 8.36 1.77
CA VAL A 86 7.23 7.85 1.80
C VAL A 86 6.32 8.83 2.50
N GLU A 87 6.66 9.24 3.72
CA GLU A 87 5.88 10.20 4.52
C GLU A 87 5.75 11.57 3.85
N GLU A 88 6.87 12.19 3.48
CA GLU A 88 6.88 13.62 3.09
C GLU A 88 6.36 13.87 1.68
N ARG A 89 6.56 12.91 0.76
CA ARG A 89 6.40 13.15 -0.68
C ARG A 89 5.50 12.15 -1.37
N TRP A 90 5.77 10.86 -1.20
CA TRP A 90 5.08 9.84 -2.00
C TRP A 90 3.65 9.61 -1.51
N TYR A 91 3.45 9.29 -0.23
CA TYR A 91 2.14 8.95 0.31
C TYR A 91 1.11 10.09 0.12
N PRO A 92 1.43 11.38 0.42
CA PRO A 92 0.50 12.50 0.20
C PRO A 92 0.12 12.71 -1.27
N ALA A 93 1.00 12.32 -2.20
CA ALA A 93 0.78 12.42 -3.64
C ALA A 93 -0.01 11.24 -4.23
N THR A 94 -0.38 10.25 -3.41
CA THR A 94 -1.15 9.06 -3.82
C THR A 94 -2.55 9.06 -3.23
N ALA A 95 -3.47 8.30 -3.83
CA ALA A 95 -4.82 8.07 -3.31
C ALA A 95 -4.88 6.85 -2.37
N LEU A 96 -3.75 6.49 -1.76
CA LEU A 96 -3.62 5.27 -0.97
C LEU A 96 -4.31 5.39 0.40
N ASP A 97 -4.43 6.62 0.92
CA ASP A 97 -5.23 6.94 2.11
C ASP A 97 -6.71 6.60 1.91
N ASP A 98 -7.25 6.95 0.74
CA ASP A 98 -8.63 6.62 0.37
C ASP A 98 -8.82 5.11 0.14
N LEU A 99 -7.85 4.43 -0.50
CA LEU A 99 -7.90 2.99 -0.79
C LEU A 99 -7.80 2.12 0.47
N LEU A 100 -6.99 2.52 1.44
CA LEU A 100 -6.75 1.79 2.69
C LEU A 100 -7.61 2.32 3.84
N GLU A 101 -8.47 3.32 3.60
CA GLU A 101 -9.30 3.99 4.59
C GLU A 101 -8.49 4.47 5.81
N ILE A 102 -7.32 5.07 5.56
CA ILE A 102 -6.44 5.60 6.59
C ILE A 102 -6.69 7.09 6.70
N ALA A 103 -7.01 7.57 7.90
CA ALA A 103 -7.21 8.99 8.12
C ALA A 103 -5.96 9.81 7.72
N GLU A 104 -6.20 11.00 7.17
CA GLU A 104 -5.13 11.89 6.71
C GLU A 104 -4.16 12.23 7.85
N GLY A 105 -2.85 12.23 7.55
CA GLY A 105 -1.79 12.58 8.49
C GLY A 105 -1.46 11.51 9.54
N LYS A 106 -1.99 10.28 9.42
CA LYS A 106 -1.69 9.19 10.38
C LYS A 106 -0.45 8.36 10.05
N ILE A 107 0.06 8.47 8.83
CA ILE A 107 1.31 7.85 8.40
C ILE A 107 2.47 8.80 8.69
N ASN A 108 3.46 8.31 9.46
CA ASN A 108 4.72 8.99 9.74
C ASN A 108 5.87 7.99 9.77
N ASP A 109 7.11 8.47 9.62
CA ASP A 109 8.35 7.68 9.60
C ASP A 109 8.45 6.71 10.77
N THR A 110 8.12 7.16 11.97
CA THR A 110 8.21 6.38 13.21
C THR A 110 7.27 5.19 13.15
N ARG A 111 6.05 5.37 12.64
CA ARG A 111 5.08 4.28 12.43
C ARG A 111 5.57 3.33 11.35
N LEU A 112 6.14 3.84 10.25
CA LEU A 112 6.70 3.02 9.18
C LEU A 112 7.83 2.13 9.70
N TYR A 113 8.80 2.68 10.46
CA TYR A 113 9.88 1.91 11.06
C TYR A 113 9.38 0.88 12.09
N ARG A 114 8.45 1.26 12.96
CA ARG A 114 7.85 0.30 13.92
C ARG A 114 7.08 -0.82 13.22
N CYS A 115 6.47 -0.54 12.08
CA CYS A 115 5.83 -1.57 11.28
C CYS A 115 6.87 -2.56 10.74
N LEU A 116 8.02 -2.09 10.25
CA LEU A 116 9.12 -2.95 9.80
C LEU A 116 9.62 -3.88 10.92
N ASP A 117 9.79 -3.34 12.13
CA ASP A 117 10.18 -4.13 13.31
C ASP A 117 9.14 -5.20 13.66
N ARG A 118 7.84 -4.87 13.50
CA ARG A 118 6.74 -5.81 13.76
C ARG A 118 6.61 -6.90 12.72
N ILE A 119 6.84 -6.63 11.43
CA ILE A 119 6.72 -7.66 10.38
C ILE A 119 7.92 -8.60 10.34
N LEU A 120 9.09 -8.15 10.80
CA LEU A 120 10.34 -8.90 10.68
C LEU A 120 10.29 -10.31 11.32
N PRO A 121 9.72 -10.50 12.54
CA PRO A 121 9.55 -11.83 13.13
C PRO A 121 8.69 -12.81 12.30
N HIS A 122 7.80 -12.29 11.44
CA HIS A 122 6.89 -13.11 10.64
C HIS A 122 7.46 -13.50 9.28
N LYS A 123 8.72 -13.13 8.98
CA LYS A 123 9.37 -13.39 7.69
C LYS A 123 9.24 -14.85 7.23
N THR A 124 9.58 -15.82 8.08
CA THR A 124 9.53 -17.24 7.69
C THR A 124 8.10 -17.70 7.36
N LYS A 125 7.11 -17.21 8.11
CA LYS A 125 5.69 -17.52 7.83
C LYS A 125 5.23 -16.87 6.53
N LEU A 126 5.68 -15.64 6.27
CA LEU A 126 5.39 -14.93 5.03
C LEU A 126 5.98 -15.65 3.80
N GLU A 127 7.22 -16.14 3.90
CA GLU A 127 7.85 -16.92 2.83
C GLU A 127 7.07 -18.21 2.54
N GLN A 128 6.60 -18.90 3.58
CA GLN A 128 5.76 -20.10 3.44
C GLN A 128 4.41 -19.78 2.79
N HIS A 129 3.75 -18.71 3.24
CA HIS A 129 2.49 -18.22 2.66
C HIS A 129 2.65 -17.91 1.18
N LEU A 130 3.66 -17.12 0.82
CA LEU A 130 3.93 -16.76 -0.57
C LEU A 130 4.27 -17.98 -1.44
N LYS A 131 5.03 -18.95 -0.91
CA LYS A 131 5.31 -20.20 -1.60
C LYS A 131 4.01 -20.97 -1.90
N GLN A 132 3.12 -21.08 -0.92
CA GLN A 132 1.83 -21.74 -1.11
C GLN A 132 0.98 -21.02 -2.16
N ARG A 133 0.83 -19.69 -2.02
CA ARG A 133 0.06 -18.86 -2.97
C ARG A 133 0.60 -18.93 -4.38
N TYR A 134 1.91 -18.94 -4.55
CA TYR A 134 2.53 -19.09 -5.86
C TYR A 134 2.22 -20.47 -6.48
N GLY A 135 2.30 -21.54 -5.69
CA GLY A 135 1.91 -22.89 -6.13
C GLY A 135 0.45 -22.96 -6.57
N GLU A 136 -0.46 -22.37 -5.80
CA GLU A 136 -1.90 -22.32 -6.10
C GLU A 136 -2.22 -21.50 -7.35
N LEU A 137 -1.59 -20.34 -7.53
CA LEU A 137 -1.89 -19.42 -8.63
C LEU A 137 -1.34 -19.90 -9.98
N PHE A 138 -0.19 -20.59 -9.98
CA PHE A 138 0.50 -20.96 -11.22
C PHE A 138 0.58 -22.47 -11.47
N GLY A 139 0.04 -23.31 -10.56
CA GLY A 139 0.14 -24.77 -10.66
C GLY A 139 1.58 -25.26 -10.67
N ALA A 140 2.50 -24.48 -10.07
CA ALA A 140 3.92 -24.74 -10.11
C ALA A 140 4.30 -25.77 -9.03
N GLU A 141 4.73 -26.96 -9.46
CA GLU A 141 5.52 -27.85 -8.61
C GLU A 141 6.93 -27.24 -8.50
N PHE A 142 7.31 -26.79 -7.30
CA PHE A 142 8.64 -26.24 -7.06
C PHE A 142 9.68 -27.36 -7.11
N ASP A 143 10.10 -27.79 -8.30
CA ASP A 143 11.14 -28.81 -8.50
C ASP A 143 12.56 -28.27 -8.30
N VAL A 144 12.77 -26.96 -8.49
CA VAL A 144 14.09 -26.32 -8.37
C VAL A 144 13.97 -24.95 -7.68
N LEU A 145 14.55 -24.83 -6.48
CA LEU A 145 14.73 -23.55 -5.80
C LEU A 145 16.09 -22.97 -6.23
N LEU A 146 16.09 -22.07 -7.21
CA LEU A 146 17.27 -21.27 -7.54
C LEU A 146 17.49 -20.25 -6.42
N TYR A 147 18.34 -20.59 -5.45
CA TYR A 147 18.73 -19.69 -4.37
C TYR A 147 19.99 -18.93 -4.80
N ASP A 148 19.84 -17.64 -5.13
CA ASP A 148 21.00 -16.76 -5.34
C ASP A 148 21.50 -16.23 -3.99
N LEU A 149 22.77 -16.51 -3.68
CA LEU A 149 23.43 -16.07 -2.45
C LEU A 149 23.96 -14.64 -2.63
N THR A 150 23.07 -13.65 -2.73
CA THR A 150 23.49 -12.25 -2.55
C THR A 150 23.63 -11.96 -1.05
N ALA A 151 24.88 -11.98 -0.56
CA ALA A 151 25.18 -11.48 0.77
C ALA A 151 24.90 -9.97 0.81
N PRO A 152 24.03 -9.47 1.71
CA PRO A 152 23.82 -8.03 1.82
C PRO A 152 25.12 -7.43 2.37
N THR A 153 25.78 -6.57 1.59
CA THR A 153 27.05 -5.93 1.98
C THR A 153 26.79 -4.85 3.04
N TRP A 154 26.52 -5.25 4.28
CA TRP A 154 26.50 -4.35 5.43
C TRP A 154 27.89 -4.29 6.07
N LYS A 155 28.64 -3.21 5.82
CA LYS A 155 29.89 -2.91 6.55
C LYS A 155 29.55 -2.14 7.83
N GLU A 156 29.43 -2.87 8.93
CA GLU A 156 29.40 -2.27 10.26
C GLU A 156 30.78 -1.68 10.59
N ARG A 157 30.88 -0.34 10.61
CA ARG A 157 32.10 0.37 10.99
C ARG A 157 32.23 0.37 12.52
N ARG A 158 32.76 -0.70 13.10
CA ARG A 158 33.17 -0.72 14.52
C ARG A 158 34.36 0.23 14.73
N ARG A 159 34.09 1.46 15.21
CA ARG A 159 35.13 2.32 15.79
C ARG A 159 35.51 1.73 17.15
N ARG A 160 36.68 1.09 17.20
CA ARG A 160 37.37 0.74 18.44
C ARG A 160 37.85 2.06 19.06
N ILE A 161 37.19 2.53 20.12
CA ILE A 161 37.77 3.54 21.01
C ILE A 161 38.82 2.79 21.84
N ARG A 162 40.07 3.26 21.77
CA ARG A 162 41.14 2.87 22.69
C ARG A 162 41.04 3.71 23.95
#